data_AF-A0A524ALL4-F1
#
_entry.id   AF-A0A524ALL4-F1
#
_cell.length_a   1.000
_cell.length_b   1.000
_cell.length_c   1.000
_cell.angle_alpha   90.00
_cell.angle_beta   90.00
_cell.angle_gamma   90.00
#
_symmetry.space_group_name_H-M   'P 1'
#
loop_
_entity.id
_entity.type
_entity.pdbx_description
1 polymer ?
#
loop_
_entity_poly.entity_id
_entity_poly.type
_entity_poly.pdbx_seq_one_letter_code
_entity_poly.pdbx_strand_id
1 'polypeptide(L)'
;MSERKAGQPYSAEELLSFDRIKRAMTSRVLDRIEDLWQGKEPISVEQMNKVIEDEWRRVKEAVRSSPAAREAFRKYLERTVAEQIDKLMKEDKAELESLGVVEKSL
;
A
#
# COMPACT_ATOMS: atom_id res chain seq x y z
N MET A 1 3.73 -25.42 -10.99
CA MET A 1 2.96 -24.23 -11.40
C MET A 1 1.89 -24.05 -10.33
N SER A 2 2.19 -23.27 -9.29
CA SER A 2 1.37 -23.25 -8.07
C SER A 2 0.01 -22.60 -8.33
N GLU A 3 -1.04 -23.39 -8.14
CA GLU A 3 -2.44 -22.98 -8.08
C GLU A 3 -2.60 -21.84 -7.05
N ARG A 4 -2.63 -20.58 -7.52
CA ARG A 4 -3.01 -19.44 -6.67
C ARG A 4 -4.52 -19.45 -6.55
N LYS A 5 -5.04 -20.28 -5.64
CA LYS A 5 -6.48 -20.39 -5.39
C LYS A 5 -7.07 -19.02 -5.03
N ALA A 6 -8.19 -18.68 -5.67
CA ALA A 6 -9.01 -17.53 -5.32
C ALA A 6 -9.23 -17.49 -3.79
N GLY A 7 -8.73 -16.43 -3.14
CA GLY A 7 -8.86 -16.24 -1.68
C GLY A 7 -7.56 -16.22 -0.87
N GLN A 8 -6.39 -16.46 -1.48
CA GLN A 8 -5.13 -16.21 -0.77
C GLN A 8 -4.94 -14.71 -0.45
N PRO A 9 -4.40 -14.34 0.73
CA PRO A 9 -4.02 -12.96 1.02
C PRO A 9 -3.04 -12.41 -0.02
N TYR A 10 -3.02 -11.09 -0.19
CA TYR A 10 -1.94 -10.47 -0.98
C TYR A 10 -0.62 -10.61 -0.25
N SER A 11 0.41 -11.04 -0.96
CA SER A 11 1.78 -11.04 -0.45
C SER A 11 2.32 -9.61 -0.36
N ALA A 12 3.30 -9.39 0.52
CA ALA A 12 3.95 -8.08 0.62
C ALA A 12 4.50 -7.62 -0.74
N GLU A 13 5.15 -8.53 -1.48
CA GLU A 13 5.74 -8.25 -2.79
C GLU A 13 4.74 -7.79 -3.84
N GLU A 14 3.53 -8.36 -3.84
CA GLU A 14 2.45 -7.96 -4.76
C GLU A 14 1.98 -6.53 -4.49
N LEU A 15 2.05 -6.07 -3.24
CA LEU A 15 1.57 -4.76 -2.80
C LEU A 15 2.60 -3.63 -2.96
N LEU A 16 3.85 -3.94 -3.35
CA LEU A 16 4.92 -2.95 -3.45
C LEU A 16 4.88 -2.11 -4.74
N SER A 17 4.08 -2.47 -5.75
CA SER A 17 3.95 -1.64 -6.96
C SER A 17 2.60 -1.76 -7.63
N PHE A 18 2.18 -0.69 -8.31
CA PHE A 18 0.91 -0.66 -9.06
C PHE A 18 0.82 -1.75 -10.14
N ASP A 19 1.92 -2.02 -10.85
CA ASP A 19 1.97 -3.07 -11.87
C ASP A 19 1.79 -4.47 -11.26
N ARG A 20 2.40 -4.74 -10.10
CA ARG A 20 2.25 -6.02 -9.40
C ARG A 20 0.85 -6.20 -8.84
N ILE A 21 0.27 -5.14 -8.26
CA ILE A 21 -1.13 -5.13 -7.82
C ILE A 21 -2.05 -5.43 -9.01
N LYS A 22 -1.86 -4.74 -10.14
CA LYS A 22 -2.68 -4.92 -11.35
C LYS A 22 -2.62 -6.37 -11.82
N ARG A 23 -1.43 -6.97 -11.97
CA ARG A 23 -1.28 -8.37 -12.40
C ARG A 23 -1.93 -9.36 -11.44
N ALA A 24 -1.68 -9.21 -10.14
CA ALA A 24 -2.24 -10.09 -9.12
C ALA A 24 -3.78 -9.98 -9.08
N MET A 25 -4.32 -8.76 -9.12
CA MET A 25 -5.75 -8.52 -9.15
C MET A 25 -6.40 -9.07 -10.43
N THR A 26 -5.81 -8.84 -11.60
CA THR A 26 -6.33 -9.37 -12.87
C THR A 26 -6.42 -10.90 -12.83
N SER A 27 -5.36 -11.59 -12.39
CA SER A 27 -5.39 -13.06 -12.26
C SER A 27 -6.53 -13.52 -11.35
N ARG A 28 -6.64 -12.96 -10.15
CA ARG A 28 -7.67 -13.34 -9.16
C ARG A 28 -9.09 -13.03 -9.61
N VAL A 29 -9.28 -11.91 -10.31
CA VAL A 29 -10.58 -11.54 -10.89
C VAL A 29 -10.97 -12.54 -11.97
N LEU A 30 -10.04 -12.91 -12.86
CA LEU A 30 -10.29 -13.92 -13.90
C LEU A 30 -10.63 -15.27 -13.27
N ASP A 31 -9.85 -15.74 -12.29
CA ASP A 31 -10.13 -16.99 -11.56
C ASP A 31 -11.55 -16.99 -10.96
N ARG A 32 -11.94 -15.88 -10.30
CA ARG A 32 -13.28 -15.72 -9.71
C ARG A 32 -14.40 -15.67 -10.76
N ILE A 33 -14.15 -15.05 -11.91
CA ILE A 33 -15.12 -14.99 -13.02
C ILE A 33 -15.28 -16.39 -13.64
N GLU A 34 -14.18 -17.12 -13.86
CA GLU A 34 -14.20 -18.49 -14.37
C GLU A 34 -14.95 -19.43 -13.41
N ASP A 35 -14.71 -19.28 -12.09
CA ASP A 35 -15.41 -20.02 -11.03
C ASP A 35 -16.92 -19.72 -10.97
N LEU A 36 -17.35 -18.51 -11.34
CA LEU A 36 -18.76 -18.13 -11.41
C LEU A 36 -19.43 -18.66 -12.69
N TRP A 37 -18.70 -18.67 -13.80
CA TRP A 37 -19.22 -19.07 -15.10
C TRP A 37 -19.61 -20.56 -15.10
N GLN A 38 -18.71 -21.45 -14.65
CA GLN A 38 -18.87 -22.92 -14.63
C GLN A 38 -19.56 -23.52 -15.88
N GLY A 39 -19.48 -22.88 -17.04
CA GLY A 39 -20.15 -23.30 -18.27
C GLY A 39 -21.69 -23.21 -18.25
N LYS A 40 -22.30 -22.45 -17.34
CA LYS A 40 -23.77 -22.37 -17.18
C LYS A 40 -24.40 -21.26 -18.03
N GLU A 41 -24.16 -20.01 -17.66
CA GLU A 41 -24.76 -18.82 -18.30
C GLU A 41 -23.70 -17.75 -18.60
N PRO A 42 -23.88 -16.92 -19.65
CA PRO A 42 -22.99 -15.79 -19.92
C PRO A 42 -22.89 -14.86 -18.72
N ILE A 43 -21.67 -14.44 -18.37
CA ILE A 43 -21.46 -13.47 -17.29
C ILE A 43 -21.78 -12.06 -17.80
N SER A 44 -22.62 -11.34 -17.05
CA SER A 44 -22.97 -9.95 -17.35
C SER A 44 -21.83 -9.00 -16.99
N VAL A 45 -21.80 -7.83 -17.64
CA VAL A 45 -20.81 -6.78 -17.34
C VAL A 45 -20.94 -6.29 -15.89
N GLU A 46 -22.15 -6.23 -15.36
CA GLU A 46 -22.43 -5.86 -13.96
C GLU A 46 -21.84 -6.87 -12.99
N GLN A 47 -21.94 -8.17 -13.29
CA GLN A 47 -21.33 -9.23 -12.50
C GLN A 47 -19.80 -9.12 -12.51
N MET A 48 -19.19 -8.88 -13.67
CA MET A 48 -17.74 -8.64 -13.79
C MET A 48 -17.30 -7.43 -12.96
N ASN A 49 -18.01 -6.30 -13.11
CA ASN A 49 -17.70 -5.07 -12.39
C ASN A 49 -17.77 -5.27 -10.88
N LYS A 50 -18.77 -6.01 -10.38
CA LYS A 50 -18.89 -6.35 -8.96
C LYS A 50 -17.68 -7.16 -8.47
N VAL A 51 -17.23 -8.16 -9.24
CA VAL A 51 -16.03 -8.95 -8.88
C VAL A 51 -14.78 -8.06 -8.83
N ILE A 52 -14.62 -7.15 -9.80
CA ILE A 52 -13.51 -6.19 -9.85
C ILE A 52 -13.54 -5.26 -8.64
N GLU A 53 -14.68 -4.68 -8.31
CA GLU A 53 -14.83 -3.77 -7.16
C GLU A 53 -14.56 -4.46 -5.82
N ASP A 54 -15.06 -5.69 -5.66
CA ASP A 54 -14.81 -6.50 -4.47
C ASP A 54 -13.32 -6.80 -4.31
N GLU A 55 -12.63 -7.19 -5.38
CA GLU A 55 -11.19 -7.47 -5.32
C GLU A 55 -10.39 -6.18 -5.07
N TRP A 56 -10.81 -5.03 -5.63
CA TRP A 56 -10.20 -3.74 -5.33
C TRP A 56 -10.33 -3.35 -3.85
N ARG A 57 -11.46 -3.65 -3.21
CA ARG A 57 -11.63 -3.45 -1.76
C ARG A 57 -10.61 -4.27 -0.97
N ARG A 58 -10.44 -5.54 -1.33
CA ARG A 58 -9.44 -6.45 -0.70
C ARG A 58 -8.01 -5.95 -0.86
N VAL A 59 -7.64 -5.44 -2.04
CA VAL A 59 -6.33 -4.82 -2.26
C VAL A 59 -6.11 -3.67 -1.28
N LYS A 60 -7.07 -2.73 -1.17
CA LYS A 60 -6.95 -1.57 -0.28
C LYS A 60 -6.80 -1.98 1.18
N GLU A 61 -7.55 -2.99 1.61
CA GLU A 61 -7.44 -3.54 2.97
C GLU A 61 -6.06 -4.17 3.22
N ALA A 62 -5.57 -4.98 2.26
CA ALA A 62 -4.26 -5.62 2.36
C ALA A 62 -3.10 -4.61 2.38
N VAL A 63 -3.18 -3.53 1.58
CA VAL A 63 -2.18 -2.44 1.64
C VAL A 63 -2.20 -1.76 3.00
N ARG A 64 -3.38 -1.46 3.57
CA ARG A 64 -3.51 -0.78 4.87
C ARG A 64 -3.02 -1.63 6.04
N SER A 65 -3.14 -2.95 5.95
CA SER A 65 -2.66 -3.88 6.97
C SER A 65 -1.22 -4.34 6.76
N SER A 66 -0.60 -4.04 5.61
CA SER A 66 0.75 -4.47 5.27
C SER A 66 1.82 -3.73 6.10
N PRO A 67 2.64 -4.45 6.90
CA PRO A 67 3.76 -3.84 7.62
C PRO A 67 4.78 -3.20 6.68
N ALA A 68 5.03 -3.81 5.52
CA ALA A 68 5.97 -3.28 4.52
C ALA A 68 5.47 -1.96 3.91
N ALA A 69 4.17 -1.86 3.62
CA ALA A 69 3.57 -0.61 3.14
C ALA A 69 3.64 0.48 4.22
N ARG A 70 3.38 0.12 5.49
CA ARG A 70 3.50 1.04 6.63
C ARG A 70 4.93 1.53 6.84
N GLU A 71 5.93 0.65 6.68
CA GLU A 71 7.34 1.02 6.79
C GLU A 71 7.77 1.96 5.66
N ALA A 72 7.42 1.66 4.42
CA ALA A 72 7.70 2.52 3.27
C ALA A 72 7.06 3.92 3.46
N PHE A 73 5.82 3.96 3.95
CA PHE A 73 5.14 5.20 4.28
C PHE A 73 5.83 5.97 5.42
N ARG A 74 6.25 5.28 6.49
CA ARG A 74 7.01 5.88 7.59
C ARG A 74 8.31 6.51 7.09
N LYS A 75 9.09 5.84 6.25
CA LYS A 75 10.34 6.40 5.67
C LYS A 75 10.08 7.67 4.86
N TYR A 76 8.99 7.70 4.09
CA TYR A 76 8.59 8.92 3.37
C TYR A 76 8.25 10.07 4.32
N LEU A 77 7.52 9.79 5.40
CA LEU A 77 7.19 10.79 6.42
C LEU A 77 8.42 11.26 7.19
N GLU A 78 9.32 10.36 7.57
CA GLU A 78 10.54 10.67 8.32
C GLU A 78 11.35 11.77 7.62
N ARG A 79 11.54 11.67 6.30
CA ARG A 79 12.23 12.72 5.53
C ARG A 79 11.50 14.07 5.63
N THR A 80 10.20 14.08 5.36
CA THR A 80 9.40 15.31 5.36
C THR A 80 9.36 15.96 6.74
N VAL A 81 9.20 15.16 7.79
CA VAL A 81 9.16 15.64 9.18
C VAL A 81 10.53 16.15 9.62
N ALA A 82 11.62 15.44 9.29
CA ALA A 82 12.97 15.90 9.59
C ALA A 82 13.26 17.27 8.96
N GLU A 83 12.90 17.47 7.70
CA GLU A 83 13.07 18.77 7.02
C GLU A 83 12.30 19.91 7.72
N GLN A 84 11.10 19.64 8.22
CA GLN A 84 10.33 20.65 8.97
C GLN A 84 10.93 20.93 10.35
N ILE A 85 11.41 19.90 11.05
CA ILE A 85 12.09 20.06 12.34
C ILE A 85 13.36 20.88 12.16
N ASP A 86 14.18 20.57 11.16
CA ASP A 86 15.41 21.30 10.86
C ASP A 86 15.14 22.78 10.57
N LYS A 87 14.01 23.09 9.92
CA LYS A 87 13.60 24.47 9.68
C LYS A 87 13.29 25.20 10.99
N LEU A 88 12.48 24.59 11.87
CA LEU A 88 12.16 25.17 13.18
C LEU A 88 13.43 25.36 14.02
N MET A 89 14.33 24.38 14.03
CA MET A 89 15.61 24.49 14.73
C MET A 89 16.48 25.64 14.25
N LYS A 90 16.46 25.94 12.94
CA LYS A 90 17.19 27.08 12.37
C LYS A 90 16.54 28.41 12.72
N GLU A 91 15.21 28.48 12.68
CA GLU A 91 14.44 29.68 13.01
C GLU A 91 14.65 30.09 14.48
N ASP A 92 14.56 29.12 15.40
CA ASP A 92 14.62 29.37 16.84
C ASP A 92 16.03 29.17 17.43
N LYS A 93 17.07 29.03 16.58
CA LYS A 93 18.44 28.69 17.01
C LYS A 93 18.98 29.64 18.09
N ALA A 94 18.86 30.94 17.87
CA ALA A 94 19.38 31.94 18.80
C ALA A 94 18.65 31.93 20.15
N GLU A 95 17.34 31.67 20.14
CA GLU A 95 16.56 31.51 21.37
C GLU A 95 17.04 30.27 22.14
N LEU A 96 17.16 29.12 21.45
CA LEU A 96 17.62 27.87 22.04
C LEU A 96 19.05 27.99 22.61
N GLU A 97 19.96 28.68 21.89
CA GLU A 97 21.32 28.96 22.37
C GLU A 97 21.33 29.84 23.62
N SER A 98 20.44 30.84 23.71
CA SER A 98 20.31 31.69 24.90
C SER A 98 19.82 30.91 26.13
N LEU A 99 19.11 29.81 25.92
CA LEU A 99 18.67 28.87 26.95
C LEU A 99 19.73 27.80 27.28
N GLY A 100 20.93 27.90 26.69
CA GLY A 100 22.06 27.00 26.96
C GLY A 100 22.08 25.73 26.12
N VAL A 101 21.22 25.62 25.10
CA VAL A 101 21.30 24.52 24.12
C VAL A 101 22.51 24.75 23.23
N VAL A 102 23.42 23.78 23.17
CA VAL A 102 24.62 23.85 22.34
C VAL A 102 24.67 22.67 21.39
N GLU A 103 25.01 22.93 20.12
CA GLU A 103 25.31 21.86 19.16
C GLU A 103 26.53 21.07 19.65
N LYS A 104 26.33 19.79 19.97
CA LYS A 104 27.43 18.86 20.20
C LYS A 104 27.69 18.11 18.91
N SER A 105 28.85 18.32 18.31
CA SER A 105 29.36 17.43 17.27
C SER A 105 29.56 16.03 17.86
N LEU A 106 29.04 15.01 17.16
CA LEU A 106 29.34 13.60 17.42
C LEU A 106 30.79 13.27 17.08
#